data_AF-A0A7C4BZ91-F1
#
_entry.id   AF-A0A7C4BZ91-F1
#
_cell.length_a   1.000
_cell.length_b   1.000
_cell.length_c   1.000
_cell.angle_alpha   90.00
_cell.angle_beta   90.00
_cell.angle_gamma   90.00
#
_symmetry.space_group_name_H-M   'P 1'
#
loop_
_entity.id
_entity.type
_entity.pdbx_description
1 polymer ?
#
loop_
_entity_poly.entity_id
_entity_poly.type
_entity_poly.pdbx_seq_one_letter_code
_entity_poly.pdbx_strand_id
1 'polypeptide(L)'
;MIERLEQQLDDFDAGRRREALLALLAVESLSIYPTYLAFFNWVSGGPANGRHWLVDSNLDWGQDLIRLKRYLDRNGIRELALCYFGTAPVDYYGIPDSIAPTTSQVGNPPRFDGIVAVSVTPLQGVYVPPDDFAWLRDREPAARIGYSIHVYDFRKNKDSRPATK
;
A
#
# COMPACT_ATOMS: atom_id res chain seq x y z
N MET A 1 -49.55 -28.65 0.69
CA MET A 1 -48.50 -29.46 0.03
C MET A 1 -47.59 -28.59 -0.83
N ILE A 2 -48.15 -27.68 -1.64
CA ILE A 2 -47.40 -26.71 -2.46
C ILE A 2 -46.59 -25.72 -1.60
N GLU A 3 -47.19 -25.10 -0.58
CA GLU A 3 -46.48 -24.18 0.34
C GLU A 3 -45.26 -24.82 1.04
N ARG A 4 -45.32 -26.13 1.36
CA ARG A 4 -44.17 -26.84 1.95
C ARG A 4 -43.03 -27.03 0.96
N LEU A 5 -43.32 -27.19 -0.33
CA LEU A 5 -42.30 -27.34 -1.37
C LEU A 5 -41.65 -26.00 -1.69
N GLU A 6 -42.42 -24.92 -1.74
CA GLU A 6 -41.89 -23.56 -1.92
C GLU A 6 -40.98 -23.16 -0.75
N GLN A 7 -41.40 -23.41 0.49
CA GLN A 7 -40.58 -23.17 1.68
C GLN A 7 -39.26 -23.97 1.65
N GLN A 8 -39.29 -25.25 1.23
CA GLN A 8 -38.09 -26.07 1.13
C GLN A 8 -37.14 -25.62 0.02
N LEU A 9 -37.67 -25.11 -1.09
CA LEU A 9 -36.86 -24.56 -2.18
C LEU A 9 -36.21 -23.23 -1.77
N ASP A 10 -36.94 -22.36 -1.07
CA ASP A 10 -36.42 -21.10 -0.54
C ASP A 10 -35.33 -21.32 0.52
N ASP A 11 -35.53 -22.27 1.44
CA ASP A 11 -34.52 -22.63 2.45
C ASP A 11 -33.26 -23.25 1.81
N PHE A 12 -33.43 -24.06 0.76
CA PHE A 12 -32.31 -24.65 0.01
C PHE A 12 -31.51 -23.58 -0.75
N ASP A 13 -32.19 -22.59 -1.35
CA ASP A 13 -31.54 -21.45 -2.00
C ASP A 13 -30.90 -20.50 -0.98
N ALA A 14 -31.53 -20.30 0.17
CA ALA A 14 -30.99 -19.48 1.25
C ALA A 14 -29.72 -20.12 1.86
N GLY A 15 -29.68 -21.44 2.01
CA GLY A 15 -28.48 -22.20 2.39
C GLY A 15 -27.34 -21.91 1.42
N ARG A 16 -27.54 -22.21 0.13
CA ARG A 16 -26.51 -22.02 -0.92
C ARG A 16 -25.98 -20.59 -0.97
N ARG A 17 -26.85 -19.59 -0.78
CA ARG A 17 -26.44 -18.18 -0.69
C ARG A 17 -25.55 -17.92 0.53
N ARG A 18 -25.88 -18.46 1.69
CA ARG A 18 -25.05 -18.34 2.91
C ARG A 18 -23.69 -18.99 2.72
N GLU A 19 -23.63 -20.22 2.20
CA GLU A 19 -22.35 -20.90 1.99
C GLU A 19 -21.48 -20.15 0.96
N ALA A 20 -22.08 -19.65 -0.12
CA ALA A 20 -21.37 -18.84 -1.11
C ALA A 20 -20.80 -17.54 -0.51
N LEU A 21 -21.58 -16.85 0.33
CA LEU A 21 -21.12 -15.64 1.02
C LEU A 21 -19.99 -15.92 2.01
N LEU A 22 -20.06 -17.03 2.75
CA LEU A 22 -18.99 -17.45 3.66
C LEU A 22 -17.71 -17.81 2.89
N ALA A 23 -17.83 -18.53 1.78
CA ALA A 23 -16.71 -18.86 0.92
C ALA A 23 -16.08 -17.58 0.33
N LEU A 24 -16.89 -16.64 -0.15
CA LEU A 24 -16.41 -15.36 -0.66
C LEU A 24 -15.68 -14.55 0.42
N LEU A 25 -16.25 -14.44 1.62
CA LEU A 25 -15.61 -13.75 2.74
C LEU A 25 -14.27 -14.40 3.11
N ALA A 26 -14.21 -15.73 3.14
CA ALA A 26 -12.98 -16.45 3.43
C ALA A 26 -11.92 -16.20 2.36
N VAL A 27 -12.30 -16.24 1.08
CA VAL A 27 -11.39 -15.94 -0.04
C VAL A 27 -10.87 -14.51 0.04
N GLU A 28 -11.74 -13.51 0.24
CA GLU A 28 -11.31 -12.11 0.37
C GLU A 28 -10.37 -11.93 1.56
N SER A 29 -10.71 -12.48 2.72
CA SER A 29 -9.90 -12.38 3.93
C SER A 29 -8.54 -13.04 3.75
N LEU A 30 -8.48 -14.24 3.19
CA LEU A 30 -7.21 -14.94 2.96
C LEU A 30 -6.37 -14.26 1.88
N SER A 31 -7.00 -13.64 0.89
CA SER A 31 -6.30 -12.97 -0.23
C SER A 31 -5.46 -11.77 0.21
N ILE A 32 -5.80 -11.14 1.35
CA ILE A 32 -5.08 -9.97 1.86
C ILE A 32 -3.94 -10.35 2.82
N TYR A 33 -3.73 -11.62 3.12
CA TYR A 33 -2.58 -12.04 3.92
C TYR A 33 -1.27 -11.63 3.22
N PRO A 34 -0.26 -11.07 3.94
CA PRO A 34 -0.20 -10.79 5.37
C PRO A 34 -0.51 -9.32 5.74
N THR A 35 -1.14 -8.56 4.86
CA THR A 35 -1.38 -7.09 4.97
C THR A 35 -2.81 -6.77 5.38
N TYR A 36 -3.32 -7.47 6.39
CA TYR A 36 -4.73 -7.39 6.80
C TYR A 36 -5.20 -5.99 7.18
N LEU A 37 -4.32 -5.12 7.66
CA LEU A 37 -4.71 -3.76 8.04
C LEU A 37 -5.30 -3.02 6.83
N ALA A 38 -4.70 -3.20 5.65
CA ALA A 38 -5.14 -2.63 4.38
C ALA A 38 -6.29 -3.41 3.71
N PHE A 39 -7.13 -4.11 4.47
CA PHE A 39 -8.29 -4.81 3.91
C PHE A 39 -9.36 -3.82 3.44
N PHE A 40 -9.75 -3.97 2.18
CA PHE A 40 -10.93 -3.36 1.58
C PHE A 40 -11.58 -4.41 0.69
N ASN A 41 -12.90 -4.56 0.76
CA ASN A 41 -13.61 -5.53 -0.07
C ASN A 41 -13.56 -5.16 -1.56
N TRP A 42 -13.91 -6.11 -2.41
CA TRP A 42 -13.91 -5.94 -3.87
C TRP A 42 -14.81 -4.81 -4.36
N VAL A 43 -15.96 -4.56 -3.73
CA VAL A 43 -16.88 -3.46 -4.10
C VAL A 43 -16.24 -2.09 -3.88
N SER A 44 -15.38 -1.95 -2.87
CA SER A 44 -14.58 -0.75 -2.63
C SER A 44 -13.40 -0.58 -3.60
N GLY A 45 -13.18 -1.54 -4.51
CA GLY A 45 -12.02 -1.61 -5.41
C GLY A 45 -10.82 -2.33 -4.82
N GLY A 46 -10.98 -3.02 -3.69
CA GLY A 46 -9.93 -3.80 -3.05
C GLY A 46 -8.83 -2.95 -2.37
N PRO A 47 -7.81 -3.61 -1.81
CA PRO A 47 -6.73 -2.95 -1.05
C PRO A 47 -5.95 -1.91 -1.86
N ALA A 48 -5.82 -2.13 -3.17
CA ALA A 48 -5.15 -1.20 -4.09
C ALA A 48 -5.87 0.15 -4.20
N ASN A 49 -7.19 0.19 -3.95
CA ASN A 49 -8.02 1.38 -4.02
C ASN A 49 -8.34 1.97 -2.63
N GLY A 50 -7.91 1.32 -1.54
CA GLY A 50 -8.22 1.70 -0.16
C GLY A 50 -7.84 3.14 0.21
N ARG A 51 -6.80 3.68 -0.43
CA ARG A 51 -6.33 5.06 -0.26
C ARG A 51 -7.35 6.15 -0.60
N HIS A 52 -8.43 5.81 -1.30
CA HIS A 52 -9.48 6.75 -1.68
C HIS A 52 -10.62 6.81 -0.65
N TRP A 53 -10.60 5.96 0.40
CA TRP A 53 -11.68 5.86 1.38
C TRP A 53 -11.24 6.19 2.81
N LEU A 54 -10.21 5.51 3.33
CA LEU A 54 -9.80 5.54 4.75
C LEU A 54 -8.27 5.55 4.91
N VAL A 55 -7.62 6.50 4.23
CA VAL A 55 -6.16 6.53 4.04
C VAL A 55 -5.34 6.74 5.32
N ASP A 56 -5.91 7.34 6.36
CA ASP A 56 -5.25 7.58 7.66
C ASP A 56 -5.54 6.51 8.72
N SER A 57 -6.56 5.68 8.50
CA SER A 57 -7.11 4.80 9.53
C SER A 57 -6.64 3.35 9.38
N ASN A 58 -6.57 2.85 8.14
CA ASN A 58 -6.48 1.41 7.86
C ASN A 58 -5.27 1.03 7.01
N LEU A 59 -4.21 1.83 6.95
CA LEU A 59 -3.05 1.51 6.09
C LEU A 59 -1.78 1.23 6.88
N ASP A 60 -1.40 2.06 7.86
CA ASP A 60 -0.07 1.94 8.45
C ASP A 60 0.04 2.44 9.88
N TRP A 61 0.36 1.53 10.80
CA TRP A 61 0.72 1.85 12.18
C TRP A 61 2.16 1.38 12.51
N GLY A 62 2.97 1.07 11.49
CA GLY A 62 4.37 0.66 11.63
C GLY A 62 4.70 -0.75 11.20
N GLN A 63 3.71 -1.58 10.88
CA GLN A 63 3.96 -2.94 10.41
C GLN A 63 4.72 -2.98 9.07
N ASP A 64 4.58 -1.93 8.24
CA ASP A 64 5.16 -1.92 6.90
C ASP A 64 6.59 -1.37 6.84
N LEU A 65 7.12 -0.83 7.94
CA LEU A 65 8.56 -0.55 8.06
C LEU A 65 9.38 -1.85 7.96
N ILE A 66 8.92 -2.95 8.55
CA ILE A 66 9.59 -4.25 8.43
C ILE A 66 9.60 -4.71 6.95
N ARG A 67 8.48 -4.53 6.25
CA ARG A 67 8.36 -4.90 4.83
C ARG A 67 9.23 -3.98 3.95
N LEU A 68 9.29 -2.69 4.27
CA LEU A 68 10.15 -1.71 3.61
C LEU A 68 11.61 -2.09 3.81
N LYS A 69 12.06 -2.36 5.03
CA LYS A 69 13.43 -2.81 5.30
C LYS A 69 13.82 -4.05 4.49
N ARG A 70 12.95 -5.06 4.44
CA ARG A 70 13.16 -6.25 3.60
C ARG A 70 13.27 -5.91 2.11
N TYR A 71 12.46 -4.97 1.63
CA TYR A 71 12.56 -4.49 0.25
C TYR A 71 13.90 -3.79 -0.01
N LEU A 72 14.35 -2.92 0.90
CA LEU A 72 15.64 -2.25 0.78
C LEU A 72 16.81 -3.24 0.74
N ASP A 73 16.82 -4.21 1.66
CA ASP A 73 17.86 -5.24 1.75
C ASP A 73 17.93 -6.09 0.47
N ARG A 74 16.78 -6.57 -0.01
CA ARG A 74 16.70 -7.41 -1.22
C ARG A 74 17.17 -6.69 -2.47
N ASN A 75 17.03 -5.37 -2.51
CA ASN A 75 17.41 -4.54 -3.67
C ASN A 75 18.76 -3.82 -3.48
N GLY A 76 19.48 -4.09 -2.38
CA GLY A 76 20.76 -3.44 -2.09
C GLY A 76 20.65 -1.91 -1.93
N ILE A 77 19.50 -1.41 -1.50
CA ILE A 77 19.24 0.02 -1.33
C ILE A 77 19.77 0.45 0.04
N ARG A 78 20.75 1.35 0.06
CA ARG A 78 21.36 1.88 1.29
C ARG A 78 20.99 3.33 1.60
N GLU A 79 20.53 4.05 0.60
CA GLU A 79 20.10 5.45 0.72
C GLU A 79 18.64 5.54 0.31
N LEU A 80 17.85 6.18 1.16
CA LEU A 80 16.41 6.34 0.97
C LEU A 80 15.98 7.67 1.57
N ALA A 81 15.26 8.48 0.78
CA ALA A 81 14.51 9.61 1.29
C ALA A 81 13.10 9.13 1.67
N LEU A 82 12.71 9.26 2.93
CA LEU A 82 11.48 8.72 3.50
C LEU A 82 10.59 9.85 4.02
N CYS A 83 9.30 9.77 3.70
CA CYS A 83 8.24 10.44 4.46
C CYS A 83 7.30 9.35 4.96
N TYR A 84 7.37 9.07 6.25
CA TYR A 84 6.63 8.01 6.91
C TYR A 84 5.53 8.60 7.78
N PHE A 85 4.32 8.04 7.68
CA PHE A 85 3.14 8.52 8.38
C PHE A 85 3.09 8.10 9.85
N GLY A 86 3.49 6.87 10.16
CA GLY A 86 3.32 6.33 11.51
C GLY A 86 4.33 6.89 12.52
N THR A 87 4.19 6.47 13.77
CA THR A 87 4.98 6.98 14.90
C THR A 87 6.15 6.06 15.30
N ALA A 88 6.25 4.88 14.68
CA ALA A 88 7.32 3.94 14.96
C ALA A 88 8.69 4.50 14.55
N PRO A 89 9.74 4.32 15.38
CA PRO A 89 11.08 4.81 15.08
C PRO A 89 11.68 4.06 13.88
N VAL A 90 12.01 4.76 12.80
CA VAL A 90 12.48 4.17 11.53
C VAL A 90 13.92 3.63 11.63
N ASP A 91 14.73 4.28 12.45
CA ASP A 91 16.13 3.92 12.75
C ASP A 91 16.23 2.58 13.50
N TYR A 92 15.27 2.29 14.39
CA TYR A 92 15.15 0.99 15.06
C TYR A 92 15.08 -0.19 14.07
N TYR A 93 14.48 0.03 12.89
CA TYR A 93 14.40 -0.97 11.83
C TYR A 93 15.58 -0.93 10.86
N GLY A 94 16.58 -0.07 11.11
CA GLY A 94 17.75 0.12 10.24
C GLY A 94 17.40 0.75 8.90
N ILE A 95 16.35 1.58 8.86
CA ILE A 95 15.98 2.36 7.67
C ILE A 95 16.66 3.73 7.78
N PRO A 96 17.30 4.24 6.71
CA PRO A 96 17.89 5.57 6.73
C PRO A 96 16.84 6.65 7.02
N ASP A 97 17.16 7.54 7.96
CA ASP A 97 16.33 8.68 8.32
C ASP A 97 16.70 9.92 7.49
N SER A 98 16.52 9.83 6.17
CA SER A 98 16.61 11.01 5.29
C SER A 98 15.21 11.45 4.90
N ILE A 99 14.95 12.75 4.87
CA ILE A 99 13.60 13.29 4.63
C ILE A 99 13.28 13.28 3.13
N ALA A 100 12.12 12.77 2.75
CA ALA A 100 11.63 12.85 1.38
C ALA A 100 11.42 14.32 0.94
N PRO A 101 11.89 14.72 -0.25
CA PRO A 101 11.76 16.10 -0.69
C PRO A 101 10.32 16.43 -1.12
N THR A 102 9.90 17.64 -0.82
CA THR A 102 8.60 18.18 -1.23
C THR A 102 8.63 18.72 -2.67
N THR A 103 7.46 18.98 -3.26
CA THR A 103 7.31 19.53 -4.61
C THR A 103 8.08 20.84 -4.79
N SER A 104 8.08 21.70 -3.77
CA SER A 104 8.83 22.97 -3.82
C SER A 104 10.35 22.76 -3.82
N GLN A 105 10.84 21.70 -3.18
CA GLN A 105 12.27 21.37 -3.11
C GLN A 105 12.79 20.74 -4.41
N VAL A 106 11.97 19.94 -5.11
CA VAL A 106 12.36 19.32 -6.39
C VAL A 106 12.15 20.24 -7.60
N GLY A 107 11.33 21.29 -7.46
CA GLY A 107 11.07 22.29 -8.49
C GLY A 107 10.17 21.81 -9.64
N ASN A 108 10.08 22.62 -10.69
CA ASN A 108 9.29 22.34 -11.90
C ASN A 108 10.14 22.58 -13.18
N PRO A 109 10.50 21.55 -13.97
CA PRO A 109 10.17 20.14 -13.75
C PRO A 109 10.89 19.55 -12.53
N PRO A 110 10.30 18.54 -11.85
CA PRO A 110 10.92 17.90 -10.68
C PRO A 110 12.30 17.31 -10.99
N ARG A 111 13.30 17.67 -10.18
CA ARG A 111 14.66 17.14 -10.26
C ARG A 111 15.05 16.48 -8.94
N PHE A 112 15.28 15.17 -8.99
CA PHE A 112 15.74 14.37 -7.86
C PHE A 112 16.55 13.18 -8.40
N ASP A 113 17.63 12.81 -7.70
CA ASP A 113 18.45 11.64 -8.02
C ASP A 113 18.57 10.79 -6.75
N GLY A 114 17.97 9.60 -6.77
CA GLY A 114 17.87 8.76 -5.58
C GLY A 114 16.58 7.96 -5.54
N ILE A 115 16.32 7.33 -4.39
CA ILE A 115 15.10 6.59 -4.12
C ILE A 115 14.31 7.35 -3.05
N VAL A 116 13.01 7.48 -3.27
CA VAL A 116 12.08 8.08 -2.31
C VAL A 116 10.98 7.10 -1.96
N ALA A 117 10.67 6.97 -0.67
CA ALA A 117 9.51 6.23 -0.18
C ALA A 117 8.59 7.19 0.57
N VAL A 118 7.29 7.15 0.27
CA VAL A 118 6.30 8.02 0.91
C VAL A 118 5.10 7.18 1.33
N SER A 119 4.70 7.30 2.60
CA SER A 119 3.44 6.73 3.07
C SER A 119 2.27 7.31 2.28
N VAL A 120 1.28 6.48 1.97
CA VAL A 120 0.16 6.87 1.11
C VAL A 120 -0.67 7.99 1.73
N THR A 121 -0.74 8.09 3.06
CA THR A 121 -1.43 9.16 3.80
C THR A 121 -0.88 10.57 3.47
N PRO A 122 0.40 10.90 3.73
CA PRO A 122 0.96 12.17 3.29
C PRO A 122 1.04 12.30 1.76
N LEU A 123 1.18 11.19 1.02
CA LEU A 123 1.12 11.23 -0.45
C LEU A 123 -0.24 11.77 -0.94
N GLN A 124 -1.35 11.48 -0.26
CA GLN A 124 -2.68 12.04 -0.54
C GLN A 124 -2.89 13.46 0.01
N GLY A 125 -1.86 14.08 0.62
CA GLY A 125 -1.98 15.44 1.19
C GLY A 125 -2.67 15.48 2.55
N VAL A 126 -2.69 14.36 3.28
CA VAL A 126 -3.25 14.29 4.63
C VAL A 126 -2.14 14.51 5.66
N TYR A 127 -2.38 15.38 6.64
CA TYR A 127 -1.42 15.84 7.67
C TYR A 127 -0.17 16.58 7.16
N VAL A 128 -0.10 16.85 5.87
CA VAL A 128 0.93 17.67 5.22
C VAL A 128 0.24 18.64 4.25
N PRO A 129 0.88 19.76 3.85
CA PRO A 129 0.38 20.59 2.77
C PRO A 129 -0.04 19.77 1.54
N PRO A 130 -1.23 20.04 0.94
CA PRO A 130 -1.76 19.27 -0.17
C PRO A 130 -0.89 19.21 -1.42
N ASP A 131 0.17 20.02 -1.53
CA ASP A 131 1.07 20.03 -2.68
C ASP A 131 2.42 19.37 -2.40
N ASP A 132 2.76 19.04 -1.15
CA ASP A 132 4.12 18.61 -0.78
C ASP A 132 4.58 17.37 -1.54
N PHE A 133 3.70 16.41 -1.82
CA PHE A 133 4.04 15.20 -2.57
C PHE A 133 3.26 15.06 -3.89
N ALA A 134 2.71 16.17 -4.41
CA ALA A 134 1.99 16.18 -5.68
C ALA A 134 2.86 15.69 -6.84
N TRP A 135 4.16 16.00 -6.81
CA TRP A 135 5.13 15.57 -7.82
C TRP A 135 5.28 14.05 -7.95
N LEU A 136 4.77 13.26 -6.99
CA LEU A 136 4.77 11.80 -6.96
C LEU A 136 3.41 11.16 -7.26
N ARG A 137 2.28 11.86 -7.02
CA ARG A 137 0.91 11.27 -7.04
C ARG A 137 0.54 10.60 -8.35
N ASP A 138 0.88 11.25 -9.46
CA ASP A 138 0.52 10.77 -10.80
C ASP A 138 1.58 9.84 -11.40
N ARG A 139 2.62 9.50 -10.64
CA ARG A 139 3.69 8.60 -11.08
C ARG A 139 3.40 7.17 -10.65
N GLU A 140 3.77 6.22 -11.49
CA GLU A 140 3.74 4.81 -11.11
C GLU A 140 4.90 4.51 -10.15
N PRO A 141 4.62 3.97 -8.95
CA PRO A 141 5.66 3.59 -8.00
C PRO A 141 6.41 2.35 -8.50
N ALA A 142 7.72 2.30 -8.24
CA ALA A 142 8.55 1.12 -8.48
C ALA A 142 8.15 -0.06 -7.58
N ALA A 143 7.63 0.22 -6.38
CA ALA A 143 7.06 -0.79 -5.50
C ALA A 143 5.97 -0.21 -4.59
N ARG A 144 5.01 -1.05 -4.22
CA ARG A 144 4.01 -0.76 -3.18
C ARG A 144 4.24 -1.71 -2.01
N ILE A 145 4.61 -1.16 -0.86
CA ILE A 145 4.87 -1.92 0.36
C ILE A 145 3.60 -1.89 1.19
N GLY A 146 2.99 -3.06 1.40
CA GLY A 146 1.85 -3.21 2.32
C GLY A 146 0.61 -2.38 1.97
N TYR A 147 0.52 -1.84 0.74
CA TYR A 147 -0.46 -0.81 0.32
C TYR A 147 -0.34 0.55 1.03
N SER A 148 0.60 0.69 1.95
CA SER A 148 0.77 1.85 2.82
C SER A 148 1.94 2.74 2.46
N ILE A 149 2.99 2.21 1.81
CA ILE A 149 4.18 2.98 1.42
C ILE A 149 4.46 2.75 -0.06
N HIS A 150 4.60 3.84 -0.81
CA HIS A 150 5.01 3.80 -2.21
C HIS A 150 6.49 4.14 -2.34
N VAL A 151 7.22 3.34 -3.11
CA VAL A 151 8.64 3.56 -3.42
C VAL A 151 8.77 4.02 -4.87
N TYR A 152 9.55 5.07 -5.09
CA TYR A 152 9.87 5.61 -6.41
C TYR A 152 11.38 5.64 -6.59
N ASP A 153 11.85 5.17 -7.75
CA ASP A 153 13.28 5.11 -8.08
C ASP A 153 13.59 6.09 -9.21
N PHE A 154 14.39 7.12 -8.90
CA PHE A 154 14.82 8.17 -9.80
C PHE A 154 16.31 8.10 -10.15
N ARG A 155 17.01 7.04 -9.72
CA ARG A 155 18.43 6.86 -10.03
C ARG A 155 18.63 6.77 -11.53
N LYS A 156 19.63 7.48 -12.05
CA LYS A 156 19.93 7.52 -13.50
C LYS A 156 20.41 6.17 -14.07
N ASN A 157 20.95 5.28 -13.22
CA ASN A 157 21.51 3.99 -13.62
C ASN A 157 20.63 2.81 -13.20
N LYS A 158 19.36 2.77 -13.65
CA LYS A 158 18.46 1.61 -13.37
C LYS A 158 18.99 0.28 -13.94
N ASP A 159 19.86 0.34 -14.95
CA ASP A 159 20.32 -0.83 -15.73
C ASP A 159 21.67 -1.42 -15.31
N SER A 160 22.36 -0.85 -14.32
CA SER A 160 23.62 -1.43 -13.83
C SER A 160 23.38 -2.54 -12.79
N ARG A 161 22.55 -3.55 -13.11
CA ARG A 161 22.60 -4.82 -12.40
C ARG A 161 23.90 -5.54 -12.81
N PRO A 162 24.73 -6.02 -11.88
CA PRO A 162 25.80 -6.92 -12.27
C PRO A 162 25.16 -8.16 -12.90
N ALA A 163 25.55 -8.49 -14.12
CA ALA A 163 25.22 -9.76 -14.74
C ALA A 163 25.65 -10.87 -13.77
N THR A 164 24.68 -11.64 -13.30
CA THR A 164 24.92 -12.82 -12.47
C THR A 164 25.79 -13.77 -13.29
N LYS A 165 27.03 -13.98 -12.84
CA LYS A 165 27.85 -15.13 -13.23
C LYS A 165 27.48 -16.31 -12.36
#